data_AF-A0A662BP30-F1
#
_entry.id   AF-A0A662BP30-F1
#
_cell.length_a   1.000
_cell.length_b   1.000
_cell.length_c   1.000
_cell.angle_alpha   90.00
_cell.angle_beta   90.00
_cell.angle_gamma   90.00
#
_symmetry.space_group_name_H-M   'P 1'
#
loop_
_entity.id
_entity.type
_entity.pdbx_description
1 polymer ?
#
loop_
_entity_poly.entity_id
_entity_poly.type
_entity_poly.pdbx_seq_one_letter_code
_entity_poly.pdbx_strand_id
1 'polypeptide(L)'
;MISKIQELIKEVEEFSSKKMEEIDQFRIKYLSKKSGIVTDLFKEFKNVPKEEKKEFGQVLNVLKNKVQDKVEFLKVNVKDEGSTKTQLDLSLPGDTEHPGTRHPISIVRNEIIEIFTRLGFTISEGPEIEDD
;
A
#
# COMPACT_ATOMS: atom_id res chain seq x y z
N MET A 1 10.48 -41.01 5.69
CA MET A 1 9.46 -39.99 5.33
C MET A 1 9.75 -38.62 5.96
N ILE A 2 10.23 -38.56 7.20
CA ILE A 2 10.58 -37.30 7.89
C ILE A 2 11.68 -36.52 7.14
N SER A 3 12.69 -37.19 6.60
CA SER A 3 13.78 -36.57 5.81
C SER A 3 13.26 -35.79 4.60
N LYS A 4 12.21 -36.30 3.93
CA LYS A 4 11.58 -35.66 2.77
C LYS A 4 10.85 -34.35 3.16
N ILE A 5 10.28 -34.30 4.37
CA ILE A 5 9.65 -33.07 4.89
C ILE A 5 10.73 -32.04 5.24
N GLN A 6 11.88 -32.47 5.78
CA GLN A 6 13.00 -31.57 6.07
C GLN A 6 13.61 -30.96 4.79
N GLU A 7 13.70 -31.72 3.70
CA GLU A 7 14.10 -31.19 2.39
C GLU A 7 13.11 -30.13 1.88
N LEU A 8 11.81 -30.40 1.98
CA LEU A 8 10.78 -29.43 1.59
C LEU A 8 10.82 -28.16 2.45
N ILE A 9 11.14 -28.27 3.75
CA ILE A 9 11.33 -27.11 4.61
C ILE A 9 12.50 -26.24 4.12
N LYS A 10 13.61 -26.86 3.69
CA LYS A 10 14.75 -26.11 3.11
C LYS A 10 14.37 -25.44 1.79
N GLU A 11 13.67 -26.13 0.90
CA GLU A 11 13.19 -25.56 -0.37
C GLU A 11 12.30 -24.33 -0.12
N VAL A 12 11.46 -24.37 0.92
CA VAL A 12 10.60 -23.24 1.32
C VAL A 12 11.41 -22.07 1.89
N GLU A 13 12.49 -22.35 2.64
CA GLU A 13 13.37 -21.31 3.17
C GLU A 13 14.17 -20.61 2.07
N GLU A 14 14.70 -21.38 1.12
CA GLU A 14 15.49 -20.89 -0.02
C GLU A 14 14.63 -20.17 -1.07
N PHE A 15 13.33 -20.49 -1.16
CA PHE A 15 12.45 -19.83 -2.12
C PHE A 15 12.38 -18.32 -1.83
N SER A 16 12.77 -17.54 -2.84
CA SER A 16 12.68 -16.09 -2.83
C SER A 16 12.22 -15.64 -4.20
N SER A 17 11.19 -14.80 -4.25
CA SER A 17 10.70 -14.20 -5.50
C SER A 17 10.17 -12.80 -5.23
N LYS A 18 10.35 -11.93 -6.21
CA LYS A 18 9.87 -10.54 -6.22
C LYS A 18 8.59 -10.35 -7.03
N LYS A 19 8.08 -11.40 -7.69
CA LYS A 19 6.91 -11.32 -8.55
C LYS A 19 5.68 -11.90 -7.87
N MET A 20 4.59 -11.14 -7.84
CA MET A 20 3.34 -11.56 -7.18
C MET A 20 2.79 -12.87 -7.76
N GLU A 21 2.92 -13.05 -9.07
CA GLU A 21 2.51 -14.27 -9.78
C GLU A 21 3.28 -15.51 -9.31
N GLU A 22 4.59 -15.39 -9.11
CA GLU A 22 5.44 -16.50 -8.66
C GLU A 22 5.17 -16.87 -7.20
N ILE A 23 4.88 -15.87 -6.34
CA ILE A 23 4.47 -16.09 -4.95
C ILE A 23 3.13 -16.83 -4.89
N ASP A 24 2.17 -16.47 -5.74
CA ASP A 24 0.88 -17.16 -5.80
C ASP A 24 1.00 -18.57 -6.39
N GLN A 25 1.85 -18.79 -7.40
CA GLN A 25 2.16 -20.14 -7.89
C GLN A 25 2.81 -21.01 -6.81
N PHE A 26 3.75 -20.47 -6.04
CA PHE A 26 4.36 -21.16 -4.89
C PHE A 26 3.32 -21.51 -3.82
N ARG A 27 2.43 -20.58 -3.47
CA ARG A 27 1.31 -20.82 -2.56
C ARG A 27 0.42 -21.95 -3.07
N ILE A 28 0.08 -21.96 -4.36
CA ILE A 28 -0.76 -23.01 -4.96
C ILE A 28 -0.04 -24.36 -4.90
N LYS A 29 1.26 -24.42 -5.27
CA LYS A 29 2.07 -25.66 -5.24
C LYS A 29 2.06 -26.32 -3.86
N TYR A 30 2.19 -25.53 -2.79
CA TYR A 30 2.30 -26.08 -1.43
C TYR A 30 0.97 -26.18 -0.67
N LEU A 31 0.10 -25.16 -0.75
CA LEU A 31 -1.11 -25.01 0.08
C LEU A 31 -2.44 -25.25 -0.68
N SER A 32 -2.41 -25.65 -1.95
CA SER A 32 -3.64 -25.95 -2.69
C SER A 32 -4.44 -27.05 -2.01
N LYS A 33 -5.76 -26.85 -1.88
CA LYS A 33 -6.68 -27.84 -1.28
C LYS A 33 -6.81 -29.12 -2.11
N LYS A 34 -6.60 -29.04 -3.43
CA LYS A 34 -6.80 -30.17 -4.36
C LYS A 34 -5.51 -30.95 -4.63
N SER A 35 -4.38 -30.27 -4.74
CA SER A 35 -3.11 -30.83 -5.26
C SER A 35 -1.88 -30.22 -4.59
N GLY A 36 -2.00 -29.76 -3.34
CA GLY A 36 -0.89 -29.19 -2.60
C GLY A 36 0.00 -30.30 -2.01
N ILE A 37 1.31 -30.09 -2.05
CA ILE A 37 2.29 -31.02 -1.46
C ILE A 37 1.96 -31.27 0.03
N VAL A 38 1.56 -30.24 0.77
CA VAL A 38 1.19 -30.37 2.18
C VAL A 38 -0.08 -31.23 2.34
N THR A 39 -1.10 -31.03 1.51
CA THR A 39 -2.33 -31.84 1.54
C THR A 39 -2.08 -33.30 1.17
N ASP A 40 -1.18 -33.58 0.24
CA ASP A 40 -0.86 -34.95 -0.16
C ASP A 40 -0.05 -35.67 0.94
N LEU A 41 0.88 -34.98 1.60
CA LEU A 41 1.55 -35.49 2.80
C LEU A 41 0.56 -35.76 3.96
N PHE A 42 -0.49 -34.95 4.10
CA PHE A 42 -1.58 -35.24 5.06
C PHE A 42 -2.43 -36.46 4.68
N LYS A 43 -2.56 -36.80 3.39
CA LYS A 43 -3.23 -38.05 2.97
C LYS A 43 -2.34 -39.25 3.26
N GLU A 44 -1.05 -39.14 3.00
CA GLU A 44 -0.04 -40.18 3.30
C GLU A 44 0.11 -40.42 4.80
N PHE A 45 -0.26 -39.45 5.65
CA PHE A 45 -0.31 -39.60 7.11
C PHE A 45 -1.04 -40.85 7.60
N LYS A 46 -2.06 -41.31 6.85
CA LYS A 46 -2.82 -42.52 7.18
C LYS A 46 -1.96 -43.78 7.16
N ASN A 47 -0.91 -43.80 6.34
CA ASN A 47 -0.02 -44.94 6.11
C ASN A 47 1.21 -44.97 7.02
N VAL A 48 1.37 -43.99 7.92
CA VAL A 48 2.53 -43.89 8.83
C VAL A 48 2.37 -44.86 10.00
N PRO A 49 3.44 -45.55 10.48
CA PRO A 49 3.40 -46.39 11.67
C PRO A 49 3.02 -45.61 12.94
N LYS A 50 2.34 -46.24 13.90
CA LYS A 50 1.83 -45.58 15.13
C LYS A 50 2.92 -44.85 15.93
N GLU A 51 4.14 -45.36 15.92
CA GLU A 51 5.28 -44.80 16.66
C GLU A 51 5.80 -43.50 16.03
N GLU A 52 5.82 -43.41 14.70
CA GLU A 52 6.31 -42.23 13.96
C GLU A 52 5.22 -41.18 13.69
N LYS A 53 3.94 -41.51 13.89
CA LYS A 53 2.80 -40.59 13.64
C LYS A 53 2.90 -39.27 14.42
N LYS A 54 3.39 -39.32 15.66
CA LYS A 54 3.49 -38.13 16.52
C LYS A 54 4.52 -37.13 15.97
N GLU A 55 5.72 -37.60 15.68
CA GLU A 55 6.80 -36.77 15.13
C GLU A 55 6.45 -36.29 13.72
N PHE A 56 5.96 -37.19 12.86
CA PHE A 56 5.59 -36.83 11.50
C PHE A 56 4.49 -35.75 11.46
N GLY A 57 3.47 -35.84 12.31
CA GLY A 57 2.41 -34.83 12.41
C GLY A 57 2.92 -33.47 12.89
N GLN A 58 3.88 -33.45 13.82
CA GLN A 58 4.52 -32.21 14.27
C GLN A 58 5.32 -31.55 13.15
N VAL A 59 6.19 -32.30 12.47
CA VAL A 59 7.02 -31.76 11.38
C VAL A 59 6.16 -31.29 10.20
N LEU A 60 5.05 -31.97 9.92
CA LEU A 60 4.10 -31.57 8.88
C LEU A 60 3.38 -30.25 9.20
N ASN A 61 2.99 -30.04 10.45
CA ASN A 61 2.43 -28.76 10.89
C ASN A 61 3.48 -27.63 10.83
N VAL A 62 4.74 -27.93 11.17
CA VAL A 62 5.85 -26.98 11.04
C VAL A 62 6.05 -26.57 9.58
N LEU A 63 6.06 -27.52 8.64
CA LEU A 63 6.16 -27.23 7.20
C LEU A 63 5.00 -26.33 6.76
N LYS A 64 3.76 -26.66 7.14
CA LYS A 64 2.57 -25.87 6.78
C LYS A 64 2.68 -24.42 7.26
N ASN A 65 3.06 -24.22 8.52
CA ASN A 65 3.21 -22.89 9.10
C ASN A 65 4.33 -22.12 8.40
N LYS A 66 5.51 -22.73 8.20
CA LYS A 66 6.63 -22.09 7.49
C LYS A 66 6.26 -21.63 6.09
N VAL A 67 5.52 -22.44 5.32
CA VAL A 67 5.05 -22.05 3.99
C VAL A 67 4.12 -20.84 4.08
N GLN A 68 3.19 -20.85 5.04
CA GLN A 68 2.25 -19.75 5.23
C GLN A 68 2.97 -18.45 5.60
N ASP A 69 3.88 -18.51 6.58
CA ASP A 69 4.66 -17.37 7.05
C ASP A 69 5.55 -16.81 5.93
N LYS A 70 6.18 -17.69 5.12
CA LYS A 70 7.02 -17.29 4.00
C LYS A 70 6.21 -16.58 2.90
N VAL A 71 5.03 -17.10 2.55
CA VAL A 71 4.15 -16.47 1.56
C VAL A 71 3.69 -15.09 2.06
N GLU A 72 3.35 -14.97 3.33
CA GLU A 72 2.94 -13.69 3.92
C GLU A 72 4.08 -12.68 3.94
N PHE A 73 5.28 -13.09 4.35
CA PHE A 73 6.49 -12.28 4.31
C PHE A 73 6.80 -11.78 2.89
N LEU A 74 6.78 -12.66 1.88
CA LEU A 74 7.05 -12.27 0.49
C LEU A 74 5.98 -11.31 -0.05
N LYS A 75 4.70 -11.50 0.31
CA LYS A 75 3.61 -10.59 -0.10
C LYS A 75 3.75 -9.18 0.48
N VAL A 76 4.21 -9.05 1.72
CA VAL A 76 4.46 -7.74 2.33
C VAL A 76 5.62 -7.03 1.62
N ASN A 77 6.74 -7.73 1.40
CA ASN A 77 7.92 -7.14 0.77
C ASN A 77 7.66 -6.69 -0.68
N VAL A 78 6.92 -7.46 -1.48
CA VAL A 78 6.59 -7.07 -2.86
C VAL A 78 5.67 -5.84 -2.91
N LYS A 79 4.77 -5.68 -1.93
CA LYS A 79 3.94 -4.47 -1.83
C LYS A 79 4.76 -3.23 -1.47
N ASP A 80 5.77 -3.38 -0.63
CA ASP A 80 6.63 -2.27 -0.20
C ASP A 80 7.55 -1.80 -1.35
N GLU A 81 8.06 -2.73 -2.17
CA GLU A 81 8.90 -2.42 -3.34
C GLU A 81 8.13 -1.68 -4.46
N GLY A 82 6.81 -1.82 -4.54
CA GLY A 82 5.96 -1.04 -5.47
C GLY A 82 5.87 0.45 -5.12
N SER A 83 6.20 0.81 -3.87
CA SER A 83 6.54 2.18 -3.52
C SER A 83 8.04 2.38 -3.76
N THR A 84 8.45 2.48 -5.02
CA THR A 84 9.60 3.32 -5.28
C THR A 84 9.22 4.67 -4.72
N LYS A 85 9.72 4.99 -3.52
CA LYS A 85 9.80 6.34 -2.99
C LYS A 85 10.67 7.08 -3.99
N THR A 86 10.07 7.44 -5.12
CA THR A 86 10.59 8.46 -6.00
C THR A 86 10.86 9.60 -5.04
N GLN A 87 12.13 9.95 -4.88
CA GLN A 87 12.56 10.99 -3.98
C GLN A 87 12.15 12.31 -4.63
N LEU A 88 10.84 12.53 -4.66
CA LEU A 88 10.20 13.66 -5.28
C LEU A 88 10.45 14.84 -4.39
N ASP A 89 11.11 15.85 -4.93
CA ASP A 89 11.33 17.10 -4.23
C ASP A 89 9.99 17.83 -4.08
N LEU A 90 9.45 17.80 -2.86
CA LEU A 90 8.18 18.45 -2.53
C LEU A 90 8.29 19.98 -2.52
N SER A 91 9.49 20.54 -2.64
CA SER A 91 9.72 21.98 -2.78
C SER A 91 9.71 22.47 -4.23
N LEU A 92 9.61 21.57 -5.20
CA LEU A 92 9.50 21.94 -6.61
C LEU A 92 8.28 22.85 -6.83
N PRO A 93 8.46 23.99 -7.52
CA PRO A 93 7.34 24.85 -7.87
C PRO A 93 6.39 24.08 -8.79
N GLY A 94 5.11 24.06 -8.41
CA GLY A 94 4.05 23.48 -9.23
C GLY A 94 3.72 24.37 -10.43
N ASP A 95 3.14 23.77 -11.46
CA ASP A 95 2.55 24.51 -12.57
C ASP A 95 1.19 25.06 -12.11
N THR A 96 1.14 26.36 -11.80
CA THR A 96 -0.07 27.02 -11.28
C THR A 96 -0.38 28.25 -12.10
N GLU A 97 -1.68 28.48 -12.36
CA GLU A 97 -2.12 29.74 -12.95
C GLU A 97 -1.86 30.90 -11.98
N HIS A 98 -1.24 31.96 -12.48
CA HIS A 98 -0.96 33.13 -11.66
C HIS A 98 -2.25 33.90 -11.37
N PRO A 99 -2.58 34.16 -10.09
CA PRO A 99 -3.72 35.03 -9.78
C PRO A 99 -3.46 36.44 -10.32
N GLY A 100 -4.50 37.06 -10.85
CA GLY A 100 -4.46 38.48 -11.21
C GLY A 100 -4.27 39.38 -9.99
N THR A 101 -3.84 40.62 -10.22
CA THR A 101 -3.62 41.63 -9.16
C THR A 101 -4.65 42.75 -9.28
N ARG A 102 -5.06 43.33 -8.13
CA ARG A 102 -5.94 44.51 -8.09
C ARG A 102 -5.16 45.78 -8.43
N HIS A 103 -5.78 46.72 -9.14
CA HIS A 103 -5.16 48.02 -9.41
C HIS A 103 -4.94 48.80 -8.10
N PRO A 104 -3.80 49.50 -7.91
CA PRO A 104 -3.51 50.24 -6.68
C PRO A 104 -4.59 51.25 -6.27
N ILE A 105 -5.20 51.95 -7.24
CA ILE A 105 -6.31 52.88 -6.98
C ILE A 105 -7.50 52.15 -6.35
N SER A 106 -7.83 50.94 -6.81
CA SER A 106 -8.91 50.15 -6.24
C SER A 106 -8.60 49.70 -4.81
N ILE A 107 -7.33 49.42 -4.50
CA ILE A 107 -6.90 49.05 -3.14
C ILE A 107 -7.14 50.24 -2.20
N VAL A 108 -6.62 51.41 -2.54
CA VAL A 108 -6.77 52.64 -1.74
C VAL A 108 -8.23 53.06 -1.62
N ARG A 109 -8.99 53.02 -2.73
CA ARG A 109 -10.43 53.32 -2.72
C ARG A 109 -11.18 52.42 -1.74
N ASN A 110 -10.91 51.11 -1.77
CA ASN A 110 -11.56 50.15 -0.88
C ASN A 110 -11.17 50.35 0.59
N GLU A 111 -9.90 50.69 0.86
CA GLU A 111 -9.44 51.00 2.22
C GLU A 111 -10.15 52.22 2.80
N ILE A 112 -10.28 53.30 2.01
CA ILE A 112 -11.02 54.49 2.39
C ILE A 112 -12.49 54.13 2.67
N ILE A 113 -13.14 53.42 1.73
CA ILE A 113 -14.53 52.98 1.88
C ILE A 113 -14.70 52.20 3.19
N GLU A 114 -13.83 51.23 3.47
CA GLU A 114 -13.90 50.39 4.65
C GLU A 114 -13.86 51.20 5.96
N ILE A 115 -12.99 52.20 6.04
CA ILE A 115 -12.88 53.10 7.21
C ILE A 115 -14.22 53.80 7.46
N PHE A 116 -14.83 54.39 6.43
CA PHE A 116 -16.07 55.16 6.59
C PHE A 116 -17.30 54.28 6.77
N THR A 117 -17.35 53.10 6.15
CA THR A 117 -18.43 52.13 6.40
C THR A 117 -18.46 51.70 7.86
N ARG A 118 -17.30 51.51 8.51
CA ARG A 118 -17.22 51.21 9.95
C ARG A 118 -17.73 52.36 10.84
N LEU A 119 -17.73 53.59 10.33
CA LEU A 119 -18.27 54.77 11.00
C LEU A 119 -19.77 54.97 10.75
N GLY A 120 -20.42 54.08 9.99
CA GLY A 120 -21.85 54.13 9.68
C GLY A 120 -22.20 54.89 8.40
N PHE A 121 -21.23 55.25 7.58
CA PHE A 121 -21.48 55.88 6.27
C PHE A 121 -21.84 54.82 5.21
N THR A 122 -22.68 55.21 4.26
CA THR A 122 -23.09 54.38 3.11
C THR A 122 -22.44 54.88 1.83
N ILE A 123 -22.21 53.97 0.88
CA ILE A 123 -21.63 54.29 -0.44
C ILE A 123 -22.73 54.77 -1.37
N SER A 124 -22.49 55.86 -2.11
CA SER A 124 -23.33 56.33 -3.21
C SER A 124 -22.46 56.53 -4.45
N GLU A 125 -22.93 56.06 -5.60
CA GLU A 125 -22.30 56.26 -6.91
C GLU A 125 -23.22 57.09 -7.81
N GLY A 126 -22.64 57.93 -8.66
CA GLY A 126 -23.35 58.81 -9.59
C GLY A 126 -22.73 58.74 -10.99
N PRO A 127 -23.36 59.39 -11.99
CA PRO A 127 -22.80 59.46 -13.33
C PRO A 127 -21.47 60.24 -13.35
N GLU A 128 -20.61 59.94 -14.33
CA GLU A 128 -19.35 60.69 -14.51
C GLU A 128 -19.56 62.07 -15.16
N ILE A 129 -20.73 62.31 -15.78
CA ILE A 129 -21.12 63.56 -16.42
C ILE A 129 -22.34 64.10 -15.68
N GLU A 130 -22.29 65.38 -15.30
CA GLU A 130 -23.36 66.11 -14.60
C GLU A 130 -23.77 67.33 -15.43
N ASP A 131 -25.05 67.72 -15.35
CA ASP A 131 -25.57 68.98 -15.93
C ASP A 131 -25.46 70.11 -14.87
N ASP A 132 -25.18 71.34 -15.32
CA ASP A 132 -25.11 72.55 -14.47
C ASP A 132 -26.49 72.94 -13.87
#